data_AF-A0A2N5RM64-F1
#
_entry.id   AF-A0A2N5RM64-F1
#
_cell.length_a   1.000
_cell.length_b   1.000
_cell.length_c   1.000
_cell.angle_alpha   90.00
_cell.angle_beta   90.00
_cell.angle_gamma   90.00
#
_symmetry.space_group_name_H-M   'P 1'
#
loop_
_entity.id
_entity.type
_entity.pdbx_description
1 polymer ?
#
loop_
_entity_poly.entity_id
_entity_poly.type
_entity_poly.pdbx_seq_one_letter_code
_entity_poly.pdbx_strand_id
1 'polypeptide(L)'
;MTRNGFLLILLIASLVLTVVDVTIKSERKEIVRLPSFVFDVDTPWESVVEDLKEELNRSILVNEIMKEISDVDYYPEWKSFVFRNEEDFEKAIRIVARETGETPALKSFENDIRYLFVRGMYFILKVK
;
A
#
# COMPACT_ATOMS: atom_id res chain seq x y z
N MET A 1 -42.44 35.56 -32.95
CA MET A 1 -41.56 34.38 -33.16
C MET A 1 -42.34 33.34 -33.94
N THR A 2 -41.88 32.96 -35.13
CA THR A 2 -42.54 31.90 -35.92
C THR A 2 -42.32 30.55 -35.25
N ARG A 3 -43.34 29.67 -35.25
CA ARG A 3 -43.34 28.35 -34.59
C ARG A 3 -42.09 27.51 -34.89
N ASN A 4 -41.52 27.70 -36.07
CA ASN A 4 -40.33 26.99 -36.54
C ASN A 4 -39.03 27.52 -35.94
N GLY A 5 -38.96 28.81 -35.57
CA GLY A 5 -37.78 29.39 -34.90
C GLY A 5 -37.62 28.91 -33.46
N PHE A 6 -38.74 28.68 -32.75
CA PHE A 6 -38.71 28.14 -31.39
C PHE A 6 -38.21 26.68 -31.36
N LEU A 7 -38.64 25.86 -32.32
CA LEU A 7 -38.17 24.48 -32.45
C LEU A 7 -36.67 24.40 -32.76
N LEU A 8 -36.16 25.33 -33.56
CA LEU A 8 -34.74 25.38 -33.93
C LEU A 8 -33.85 25.75 -32.73
N ILE A 9 -34.32 26.66 -31.86
CA ILE A 9 -33.65 27.00 -30.60
C ILE A 9 -33.62 25.81 -29.65
N LEU A 10 -34.73 25.06 -29.53
CA LEU A 10 -34.79 23.86 -28.69
C LEU A 10 -33.85 22.76 -29.19
N LEU A 11 -33.73 22.60 -30.51
CA LEU A 11 -32.86 21.60 -31.11
C LEU A 11 -31.39 21.93 -30.88
N ILE A 12 -31.01 23.20 -31.01
CA ILE A 12 -29.65 23.67 -30.68
C ILE A 12 -29.36 23.50 -29.19
N ALA A 13 -30.29 23.87 -28.30
CA ALA A 13 -30.12 23.72 -26.86
C ALA A 13 -29.96 22.25 -26.45
N SER A 14 -30.75 21.34 -27.05
CA SER A 14 -30.60 19.91 -26.86
C SER A 14 -29.23 19.41 -27.33
N LEU A 15 -28.76 19.87 -28.49
CA LEU A 15 -27.48 19.45 -29.04
C LEU A 15 -26.32 19.87 -28.14
N VAL A 16 -26.34 21.11 -27.64
CA VAL A 16 -25.33 21.63 -26.70
C VAL A 16 -25.31 20.82 -25.40
N LEU A 17 -26.48 20.49 -24.84
CA LEU A 17 -26.56 19.65 -23.65
C LEU A 17 -25.96 18.26 -23.87
N THR A 18 -26.23 17.61 -25.02
CA THR A 18 -25.62 16.31 -25.35
C THR A 18 -24.10 16.39 -25.55
N VAL A 19 -23.59 17.46 -26.17
CA VAL A 19 -22.13 17.63 -26.35
C VAL A 19 -21.45 17.84 -25.00
N VAL A 20 -22.00 18.71 -24.13
CA VAL A 20 -21.48 18.93 -22.78
C VAL A 20 -21.52 17.65 -21.94
N ASP A 21 -22.60 16.86 -22.02
CA ASP A 21 -22.71 15.58 -21.31
C ASP A 21 -21.65 14.57 -21.79
N VAL A 22 -21.42 14.47 -23.10
CA VAL A 22 -20.37 13.60 -23.67
C VAL A 22 -18.96 14.10 -23.29
N THR A 23 -18.72 15.41 -23.28
CA THR A 23 -17.43 15.99 -22.86
C THR A 23 -17.16 15.78 -21.36
N ILE A 24 -18.15 15.96 -20.49
CA ILE A 24 -18.02 15.68 -19.04
C ILE A 24 -17.81 14.18 -18.78
N LYS A 25 -18.45 13.31 -19.56
CA LYS A 25 -18.25 11.84 -19.49
C LYS A 25 -16.87 11.41 -20.02
N SER A 26 -16.30 12.17 -20.95
CA SER A 26 -14.95 12.00 -21.50
C SER A 26 -13.88 12.48 -20.52
N GLU A 27 -14.10 13.60 -19.82
CA GLU A 27 -13.14 14.13 -18.84
C GLU A 27 -13.15 13.36 -17.50
N ARG A 28 -14.23 12.62 -17.18
CA ARG A 28 -14.27 11.68 -16.04
C ARG A 28 -13.61 10.33 -16.31
N LYS A 29 -12.66 10.25 -17.26
CA LYS A 29 -11.99 8.98 -17.60
C LYS A 29 -10.47 9.03 -17.71
N GLU A 30 -9.82 10.03 -17.14
CA GLU A 30 -8.40 9.96 -16.78
C GLU A 30 -8.19 10.38 -15.33
N ILE A 31 -8.73 9.57 -14.40
CA ILE A 31 -7.95 9.33 -13.19
C ILE A 31 -6.81 8.45 -13.67
N VAL A 32 -5.63 9.04 -13.85
CA VAL A 32 -4.37 8.29 -13.87
C VAL A 32 -4.31 7.59 -12.53
N ARG A 33 -4.94 6.41 -12.45
CA ARG A 33 -4.66 5.46 -11.40
C ARG A 33 -3.19 5.11 -11.63
N LEU A 34 -2.33 5.60 -10.75
CA LEU A 34 -1.15 4.84 -10.33
C LEU A 34 -1.55 3.36 -10.37
N PRO A 35 -0.77 2.46 -11.00
CA PRO A 35 -1.18 1.08 -11.19
C PRO A 35 -1.64 0.55 -9.84
N SER A 36 -2.96 0.51 -9.65
CA SER A 36 -3.56 -0.17 -8.54
C SER A 36 -3.27 -1.59 -8.91
N PHE A 37 -2.28 -2.18 -8.26
CA PHE A 37 -2.15 -3.61 -8.24
C PHE A 37 -3.49 -4.11 -7.71
N VAL A 38 -4.40 -4.45 -8.61
CA VAL A 38 -5.50 -5.37 -8.33
C VAL A 38 -4.83 -6.73 -8.27
N PHE A 39 -3.98 -6.92 -7.28
CA PHE A 39 -3.97 -8.20 -6.64
C PHE A 39 -5.36 -8.23 -5.99
N ASP A 40 -6.23 -9.06 -6.55
CA ASP A 40 -7.24 -9.70 -5.74
C ASP A 40 -6.42 -10.49 -4.71
N VAL A 41 -5.96 -9.78 -3.67
CA VAL A 41 -5.41 -10.42 -2.48
C VAL A 41 -6.66 -11.02 -1.89
N ASP A 42 -6.94 -12.25 -2.33
CA ASP A 42 -7.91 -13.14 -1.72
C ASP A 42 -7.64 -12.99 -0.23
N THR A 43 -8.49 -12.23 0.44
CA THR A 43 -8.20 -11.84 1.82
C THR A 43 -8.16 -13.17 2.52
N PRO A 44 -7.02 -13.59 3.09
CA PRO A 44 -6.93 -14.94 3.61
C PRO A 44 -8.10 -15.07 4.57
N TRP A 45 -8.87 -16.16 4.45
CA TRP A 45 -10.03 -16.39 5.31
C TRP A 45 -9.58 -16.11 6.75
N GLU A 46 -10.43 -15.48 7.57
CA GLU A 46 -10.06 -14.98 8.90
C GLU A 46 -9.23 -16.00 9.71
N SER A 47 -9.58 -17.29 9.59
CA SER A 47 -8.84 -18.42 10.16
C SER A 47 -7.38 -18.55 9.68
N VAL A 48 -7.10 -18.33 8.39
CA VAL A 48 -5.74 -18.37 7.82
C VAL A 48 -4.91 -17.19 8.33
N VAL A 49 -5.51 -16.01 8.51
CA VAL A 49 -4.82 -14.86 9.11
C VAL A 49 -4.49 -15.13 10.57
N GLU A 50 -5.41 -15.75 11.32
CA GLU A 50 -5.20 -16.15 12.71
C GLU A 50 -4.10 -17.21 12.85
N ASP A 51 -4.15 -18.27 12.06
CA ASP A 51 -3.12 -19.32 12.04
C ASP A 51 -1.74 -18.73 11.72
N LEU A 52 -1.68 -17.83 10.74
CA LEU A 52 -0.44 -17.14 10.37
C LEU A 52 0.09 -16.25 11.50
N LYS A 53 -0.80 -15.52 12.18
CA LYS A 53 -0.44 -14.70 13.35
C LYS A 53 0.14 -15.57 14.46
N GLU A 54 -0.49 -16.71 14.75
CA GLU A 54 0.03 -17.65 15.73
C GLU A 54 1.42 -18.18 15.37
N GLU A 55 1.62 -18.57 14.12
CA GLU A 55 2.92 -19.08 13.64
C GLU A 55 4.01 -18.02 13.77
N LEU A 56 3.76 -16.81 13.28
CA LEU A 56 4.73 -15.72 13.32
C LEU A 56 5.04 -15.29 14.77
N ASN A 57 4.05 -15.26 15.66
CA ASN A 57 4.28 -14.94 17.07
C ASN A 57 5.09 -16.01 17.80
N ARG A 58 5.15 -17.24 17.29
CA ARG A 58 6.05 -18.29 17.79
C ARG A 58 7.46 -18.19 17.21
N SER A 59 7.69 -17.34 16.20
CA SER A 59 9.01 -17.14 15.60
C SER A 59 9.98 -16.52 16.60
N ILE A 60 11.16 -17.13 16.72
CA ILE A 60 12.26 -16.62 17.58
C ILE A 60 12.64 -15.21 17.15
N LEU A 61 12.73 -14.96 15.84
CA LEU A 61 13.13 -13.66 15.30
C LEU A 61 12.12 -12.56 15.68
N VAL A 62 10.82 -12.83 15.55
CA VAL A 62 9.75 -11.89 15.95
C VAL A 62 9.85 -11.59 17.44
N ASN A 63 10.02 -12.63 18.27
CA ASN A 63 10.09 -12.47 19.72
C ASN A 63 11.32 -11.67 20.17
N GLU A 64 12.50 -11.90 19.58
CA GLU A 64 13.69 -11.13 19.93
C GLU A 64 13.58 -9.66 19.47
N ILE A 65 12.98 -9.39 18.30
CA ILE A 65 12.70 -8.01 17.87
C ILE A 65 11.77 -7.31 18.86
N MET A 66 10.62 -7.92 19.17
CA MET A 66 9.61 -7.32 20.06
C MET A 66 10.09 -7.17 21.51
N LYS A 67 11.08 -7.96 21.93
CA LYS A 67 11.72 -7.88 23.25
C LYS A 67 12.76 -6.77 23.32
N GLU A 68 13.53 -6.57 22.25
CA GLU A 68 14.61 -5.59 22.23
C GLU A 68 14.19 -4.21 21.73
N ILE A 69 13.09 -4.10 20.98
CA ILE A 69 12.62 -2.86 20.35
C ILE A 69 11.20 -2.59 20.80
N SER A 70 11.01 -1.51 21.55
CA SER A 70 9.72 -1.15 22.13
C SER A 70 8.84 -0.28 21.23
N ASP A 71 9.42 0.52 20.33
CA ASP A 71 8.69 1.45 19.43
C ASP A 71 8.74 0.94 17.99
N VAL A 72 8.10 -0.21 17.75
CA VAL A 72 7.97 -0.82 16.43
C VAL A 72 6.52 -1.18 16.15
N ASP A 73 6.04 -0.83 14.96
CA ASP A 73 4.72 -1.23 14.49
C ASP A 73 4.86 -2.61 13.80
N TYR A 74 4.30 -3.64 14.41
CA TYR A 74 4.34 -5.02 13.89
C TYR A 74 3.00 -5.42 13.27
N TYR A 75 3.04 -5.76 11.98
CA TYR A 75 1.89 -6.17 11.17
C TYR A 75 2.07 -7.62 10.71
N PRO A 76 1.67 -8.61 11.53
CA PRO A 76 1.84 -10.03 11.23
C PRO A 76 1.10 -10.46 9.96
N GLU A 77 -0.08 -9.90 9.68
CA GLU A 77 -0.83 -10.15 8.45
C GLU A 77 -0.05 -9.80 7.18
N TRP A 78 0.89 -8.86 7.27
CA TRP A 78 1.75 -8.43 6.17
C TRP A 78 3.20 -8.92 6.34
N LYS A 79 3.46 -9.75 7.36
CA LYS A 79 4.80 -10.21 7.75
C LYS A 79 5.79 -9.05 7.85
N SER A 80 5.39 -7.94 8.45
CA SER A 80 6.19 -6.70 8.39
C SER A 80 6.39 -6.02 9.73
N PHE A 81 7.58 -5.45 9.91
CA PHE A 81 7.92 -4.51 10.97
C PHE A 81 8.16 -3.14 10.36
N VAL A 82 7.53 -2.12 10.94
CA VAL A 82 7.67 -0.73 10.51
C VAL A 82 8.30 0.07 11.64
N PHE A 83 9.45 0.66 11.35
CA PHE A 83 10.28 1.43 12.25
C PHE A 83 10.12 2.92 11.94
N ARG A 84 10.11 3.72 13.00
CA ARG A 84 9.95 5.18 12.93
C ARG A 84 11.26 5.95 13.04
N ASN A 85 12.31 5.27 13.52
CA ASN A 85 13.62 5.84 13.72
C ASN A 85 14.71 4.88 13.19
N GLU A 86 15.86 5.45 12.87
CA GLU A 86 16.98 4.72 12.28
C GLU A 86 17.68 3.81 13.30
N GLU A 87 17.76 4.22 14.57
CA GLU A 87 18.45 3.46 15.61
C GLU A 87 17.81 2.09 15.86
N ASP A 88 16.48 2.05 15.98
CA ASP A 88 15.71 0.82 16.14
C ASP A 88 15.76 -0.03 14.88
N PHE A 89 15.75 0.59 13.69
CA PHE A 89 15.89 -0.13 12.43
C PHE A 89 17.26 -0.81 12.32
N GLU A 90 18.34 -0.11 12.66
CA GLU A 90 19.69 -0.68 12.71
C GLU A 90 19.81 -1.77 13.78
N LYS A 91 19.16 -1.58 14.94
CA LYS A 91 19.09 -2.60 15.97
C LYS A 91 18.39 -3.87 15.46
N ALA A 92 17.29 -3.72 14.72
CA ALA A 92 16.60 -4.85 14.10
C ALA A 92 17.50 -5.56 13.07
N ILE A 93 18.27 -4.83 12.26
CA ILE A 93 19.25 -5.42 11.34
C ILE A 93 20.27 -6.28 12.10
N ARG A 94 20.78 -5.79 13.23
CA ARG A 94 21.73 -6.55 14.06
C ARG A 94 21.11 -7.82 14.64
N ILE A 95 19.86 -7.74 15.13
CA ILE A 95 19.12 -8.91 15.62
C ILE A 95 18.91 -9.91 14.48
N VAL A 96 18.48 -9.46 13.30
CA VAL A 96 18.32 -10.32 12.12
C VAL A 96 19.63 -11.03 11.78
N ALA A 97 20.75 -10.31 11.72
CA ALA A 97 22.06 -10.91 11.43
C ALA A 97 22.47 -11.93 12.49
N ARG A 98 22.20 -11.65 13.78
CA ARG A 98 22.50 -12.53 14.91
C ARG A 98 21.68 -13.82 14.87
N GLU A 99 20.37 -13.72 14.64
CA GLU A 99 19.45 -14.86 14.71
C GLU A 99 19.43 -15.69 13.42
N THR A 100 19.65 -15.08 12.26
CA THR A 100 19.56 -15.76 10.95
C THR A 100 20.92 -16.13 10.36
N GLY A 101 22.00 -15.48 10.82
CA GLY A 101 23.32 -15.57 10.21
C GLY A 101 23.42 -14.91 8.82
N GLU A 102 22.35 -14.23 8.38
CA GLU A 102 22.27 -13.58 7.08
C GLU A 102 22.55 -12.08 7.22
N THR A 103 23.29 -11.50 6.27
CA THR A 103 23.44 -10.06 6.14
C THR A 103 22.47 -9.56 5.07
N PRO A 104 21.26 -9.10 5.44
CA PRO A 104 20.29 -8.62 4.47
C PRO A 104 20.84 -7.52 3.57
N ALA A 105 20.57 -7.63 2.27
CA ALA A 105 20.79 -6.54 1.35
C ALA A 105 19.76 -5.43 1.64
N LEU A 106 20.26 -4.28 2.11
CA LEU A 106 19.44 -3.10 2.31
C LEU A 106 19.03 -2.51 0.96
N LYS A 107 17.73 -2.27 0.79
CA LYS A 107 17.15 -1.61 -0.38
C LYS A 107 16.60 -0.25 0.01
N SER A 108 16.71 0.71 -0.89
CA SER A 108 16.08 2.03 -0.77
C SER A 108 15.14 2.25 -1.96
N PHE A 109 14.04 2.94 -1.72
CA PHE A 109 13.13 3.44 -2.75
C PHE A 109 13.18 4.97 -2.80
N GLU A 110 12.76 5.56 -3.93
CA GLU A 110 12.50 7.00 -4.00
C GLU A 110 11.47 7.36 -2.90
N ASN A 111 11.76 8.42 -2.11
CA ASN A 111 11.06 8.86 -0.88
C ASN A 111 11.61 8.36 0.47
N ASP A 112 12.93 8.17 0.61
CA ASP A 112 13.61 7.88 1.90
C ASP A 112 13.13 6.62 2.66
N ILE A 113 12.39 5.73 1.98
CA ILE A 113 12.00 4.43 2.53
C ILE A 113 13.18 3.48 2.36
N ARG A 114 13.71 3.00 3.48
CA ARG A 114 14.71 1.92 3.53
C ARG A 114 14.03 0.64 4.00
N TYR A 115 14.33 -0.48 3.35
CA TYR A 115 13.77 -1.76 3.76
C TYR A 115 14.70 -2.93 3.45
N LEU A 116 14.44 -4.05 4.10
CA LEU A 116 15.04 -5.35 3.80
C LEU A 116 13.99 -6.45 3.92
N PHE A 117 14.29 -7.59 3.30
CA PHE A 117 13.45 -8.77 3.34
C PHE A 117 14.29 -9.97 3.77
N VAL A 118 13.94 -10.59 4.90
CA VAL A 118 14.64 -11.74 5.47
C VAL A 118 13.64 -12.72 6.05
N ARG A 119 13.86 -14.01 5.81
CA ARG A 119 13.03 -15.11 6.36
C ARG A 119 11.53 -14.91 6.15
N GLY A 120 11.14 -14.37 5.00
CA GLY A 120 9.73 -14.16 4.67
C GLY A 120 9.11 -12.90 5.29
N MET A 121 9.91 -12.05 5.94
CA MET A 121 9.45 -10.84 6.62
C MET A 121 10.09 -9.57 6.07
N TYR A 122 9.30 -8.50 6.04
CA TYR A 122 9.74 -7.16 5.68
C TYR A 122 10.09 -6.35 6.92
N PHE A 123 11.17 -5.60 6.82
CA PHE A 123 11.58 -4.63 7.83
C PHE A 123 11.72 -3.29 7.14
N ILE A 124 10.95 -2.31 7.55
CA ILE A 124 10.72 -1.07 6.80
C ILE A 124 10.98 0.11 7.71
N LEU A 125 11.94 0.96 7.36
CA LEU A 125 12.12 2.27 7.98
C LEU A 125 11.33 3.31 7.20
N LYS A 126 10.37 3.95 7.88
CA LYS A 126 9.62 5.08 7.36
C LYS A 126 10.24 6.37 7.88
N VAL A 127 11.14 6.97 7.10
CA VAL A 127 11.66 8.31 7.37
C VAL A 127 10.56 9.32 7.01
N LYS A 128 10.29 10.29 7.89
CA LYS A 128 9.34 11.38 7.66
C LYS A 128 10.02 12.56 6.97
#